data_AF-A0A450XS69-F1
#
_entry.id   AF-A0A450XS69-F1
#
_cell.length_a   1.000
_cell.length_b   1.000
_cell.length_c   1.000
_cell.angle_alpha   90.00
_cell.angle_beta   90.00
_cell.angle_gamma   90.00
#
_symmetry.space_group_name_H-M   'P 1'
#
loop_
_entity.id
_entity.type
_entity.pdbx_description
1 polymer ?
#
loop_
_entity_poly.entity_id
_entity_poly.type
_entity_poly.pdbx_seq_one_letter_code
_entity_poly.pdbx_strand_id
1 'polypeptide(L)'
;LMFGYGVVGIVLMWVTSRLFDHLSMPNIPIHNLIQQGNVAAAMVDAGNLIATAIIVRAVMSWVDGSTYMGIAVVLAGYVVAQAILYLATRYRTAVFARRHPGNSLQQEIAGGNMALAVRFAGHRIGVGLAVTAASGIVIYMLDNVWFSLLVWSGVALVMFLAQTIISIIARLVLLPGINVGEEVGKQRNVAIGALEAAIYIAIGLVFVGLFG
;
A
#
# COMPACT_ATOMS: atom_id res chain seq x y z
N LEU A 1 28.56 -4.13 -3.65
CA LEU A 1 27.21 -3.90 -4.22
C LEU A 1 26.10 -4.22 -3.22
N MET A 2 26.04 -5.40 -2.60
CA MET A 2 24.96 -5.75 -1.64
C MET A 2 24.83 -4.82 -0.43
N PHE A 3 25.94 -4.33 0.12
CA PHE A 3 25.90 -3.36 1.22
C PHE A 3 25.27 -2.01 0.80
N GLY A 4 25.48 -1.59 -0.44
CA GLY A 4 24.92 -0.36 -1.00
C GLY A 4 23.40 -0.42 -1.14
N TYR A 5 22.86 -1.54 -1.62
CA TYR A 5 21.41 -1.75 -1.70
C TYR A 5 20.75 -1.82 -0.32
N GLY A 6 21.43 -2.37 0.69
CA GLY A 6 20.95 -2.37 2.08
C GLY A 6 20.80 -0.96 2.66
N VAL A 7 21.82 -0.11 2.47
CA VAL A 7 21.75 1.30 2.91
C VAL A 7 20.66 2.07 2.17
N VAL A 8 20.54 1.89 0.85
CA VAL A 8 19.48 2.50 0.05
C VAL A 8 18.09 2.07 0.55
N GLY A 9 17.90 0.79 0.86
CA GLY A 9 16.65 0.27 1.41
C GLY A 9 16.25 0.95 2.72
N ILE A 10 17.19 1.11 3.66
CA ILE A 10 16.94 1.79 4.94
C ILE A 10 16.57 3.26 4.74
N VAL A 11 17.31 3.97 3.88
CA VAL A 11 17.02 5.37 3.56
C VAL A 11 15.63 5.51 2.94
N LEU A 12 15.26 4.64 1.99
CA LEU A 12 13.93 4.64 1.38
C LEU A 12 12.83 4.38 2.42
N MET A 13 13.03 3.45 3.36
CA MET A 13 12.08 3.21 4.45
C MET A 13 11.90 4.44 5.35
N TRP A 14 13.00 5.11 5.71
CA TRP A 14 12.94 6.36 6.49
C TRP A 14 12.18 7.46 5.74
N VAL A 15 12.45 7.65 4.45
CA VAL A 15 11.71 8.60 3.60
C VAL A 15 10.24 8.21 3.50
N THR A 16 9.94 6.91 3.37
CA THR A 16 8.57 6.38 3.25
C THR A 16 7.72 6.75 4.45
N SER A 17 8.20 6.52 5.68
CA SER A 17 7.45 6.89 6.89
C SER A 17 7.22 8.40 6.96
N ARG A 18 8.18 9.23 6.55
CA ARG A 18 8.02 10.68 6.56
C ARG A 18 7.03 11.20 5.52
N LEU A 19 7.07 10.62 4.30
CA LEU A 19 6.07 10.88 3.26
C LEU A 19 4.68 10.42 3.71
N PHE A 20 4.59 9.28 4.38
CA PHE A 20 3.32 8.76 4.85
C PHE A 20 2.67 9.71 5.88
N ASP A 21 3.45 10.17 6.86
CA ASP A 21 3.02 11.11 7.90
C ASP A 21 2.56 12.46 7.32
N HIS A 22 3.35 13.06 6.41
CA HIS A 22 3.07 14.42 5.93
C HIS A 22 2.14 14.47 4.72
N LEU A 23 2.21 13.48 3.82
CA LEU A 23 1.47 13.51 2.55
C LEU A 23 0.21 12.64 2.59
N SER A 24 0.32 11.40 3.10
CA SER A 24 -0.80 10.46 3.10
C SER A 24 -1.72 10.62 4.30
N MET A 25 -1.18 10.99 5.47
CA MET A 25 -1.92 11.17 6.73
C MET A 25 -1.76 12.58 7.34
N PRO A 26 -1.99 13.67 6.57
CA PRO A 26 -1.61 15.03 6.99
C PRO A 26 -2.31 15.58 8.25
N ASN A 27 -3.44 15.02 8.68
CA ASN A 27 -4.21 15.53 9.81
C ASN A 27 -3.85 14.87 11.14
N ILE A 28 -2.93 13.89 11.16
CA ILE A 28 -2.50 13.22 12.39
C ILE A 28 -0.99 13.05 12.42
N PRO A 29 -0.31 13.33 13.56
CA PRO A 29 1.12 13.10 13.68
C PRO A 29 1.39 11.63 14.03
N ILE A 30 1.45 10.74 13.01
CA ILE A 30 1.62 9.29 13.18
C ILE A 30 2.82 8.98 14.05
N HIS A 31 3.96 9.63 13.82
CA HIS A 31 5.18 9.36 14.57
C HIS A 31 5.00 9.65 16.07
N ASN A 32 4.36 10.78 16.42
CA ASN A 32 4.11 11.13 17.81
C ASN A 32 3.11 10.16 18.46
N LEU A 33 2.08 9.74 17.72
CA LEU A 33 1.12 8.74 18.20
C LEU A 33 1.82 7.40 18.50
N ILE A 34 2.76 6.97 17.66
CA ILE A 34 3.55 5.75 17.89
C ILE A 34 4.40 5.89 19.16
N GLN A 35 5.07 7.03 19.36
CA GLN A 35 5.85 7.29 20.58
C GLN A 35 4.99 7.25 21.85
N GLN A 36 3.72 7.64 21.74
CA GLN A 36 2.73 7.60 22.83
C GLN A 36 2.09 6.22 23.01
N GLY A 37 2.53 5.19 22.27
CA GLY A 37 2.02 3.82 22.40
C GLY A 37 0.73 3.54 21.61
N ASN A 38 0.36 4.39 20.65
CA ASN A 38 -0.80 4.14 19.80
C ASN A 38 -0.52 2.99 18.80
N VAL A 39 -1.01 1.80 19.14
CA VAL A 39 -0.86 0.58 18.34
C VAL A 39 -1.55 0.70 16.98
N ALA A 40 -2.66 1.44 16.87
CA ALA A 40 -3.38 1.61 15.62
C ALA A 40 -2.55 2.43 14.62
N ALA A 41 -1.94 3.53 15.07
CA ALA A 41 -1.02 4.32 14.26
C ALA A 41 0.20 3.48 13.82
N ALA A 42 0.79 2.71 14.74
CA ALA A 42 1.92 1.82 14.44
C ALA A 42 1.56 0.75 13.39
N MET A 43 0.38 0.13 13.49
CA MET A 43 -0.08 -0.88 12.55
C MET A 43 -0.29 -0.31 11.13
N VAL A 44 -0.83 0.91 11.03
CA VAL A 44 -0.99 1.61 9.75
C VAL A 44 0.37 1.90 9.11
N ASP A 45 1.34 2.42 9.87
CA ASP A 45 2.70 2.71 9.37
C ASP A 45 3.44 1.42 8.97
N ALA A 46 3.32 0.36 9.76
CA ALA A 46 3.87 -0.95 9.45
C ALA A 46 3.33 -1.49 8.11
N GLY A 47 2.01 -1.42 7.89
CA GLY A 47 1.40 -1.81 6.61
C GLY A 47 1.91 -0.98 5.43
N ASN A 48 2.17 0.31 5.64
CA ASN A 48 2.73 1.21 4.62
C ASN A 48 4.19 0.87 4.28
N LEU A 49 5.02 0.58 5.29
CA LEU A 49 6.40 0.15 5.11
C LEU A 49 6.49 -1.19 4.40
N ILE A 50 5.69 -2.19 4.80
CA ILE A 50 5.65 -3.50 4.17
C ILE A 50 5.22 -3.38 2.70
N ALA A 51 4.14 -2.64 2.41
CA ALA A 51 3.67 -2.43 1.04
C ALA A 51 4.75 -1.79 0.16
N THR A 52 5.44 -0.78 0.68
CA THR A 52 6.53 -0.11 -0.03
C THR A 52 7.70 -1.07 -0.28
N ALA A 53 8.11 -1.84 0.73
CA ALA A 53 9.19 -2.81 0.60
C ALA A 53 8.89 -3.88 -0.46
N ILE A 54 7.65 -4.36 -0.51
CA ILE A 54 7.17 -5.31 -1.53
C ILE A 54 7.35 -4.71 -2.94
N ILE A 55 6.87 -3.48 -3.18
CA ILE A 55 6.98 -2.84 -4.50
C ILE A 55 8.43 -2.56 -4.86
N VAL A 56 9.22 -2.01 -3.94
CA VAL A 56 10.64 -1.71 -4.18
C VAL A 56 11.40 -2.99 -4.53
N ARG A 57 11.17 -4.09 -3.81
CA ARG A 57 11.74 -5.41 -4.14
C ARG A 57 11.35 -5.83 -5.56
N ALA A 58 10.09 -5.69 -5.95
CA ALA A 58 9.62 -6.03 -7.29
C ALA A 58 10.32 -5.22 -8.39
N VAL A 59 10.45 -3.90 -8.21
CA VAL A 59 11.18 -3.03 -9.14
C VAL A 59 12.66 -3.41 -9.19
N MET A 60 13.29 -3.70 -8.05
CA MET A 60 14.69 -4.15 -8.00
C MET A 60 14.91 -5.46 -8.75
N SER A 61 13.97 -6.40 -8.71
CA SER A 61 14.07 -7.66 -9.49
C SER A 61 13.77 -7.48 -10.97
N TRP A 62 13.03 -6.43 -11.33
CA TRP A 62 12.63 -6.13 -12.70
C TRP A 62 13.72 -5.40 -13.49
N VAL A 63 14.51 -4.57 -12.83
CA VAL A 63 15.56 -3.76 -13.44
C VAL A 63 16.85 -4.58 -13.59
N ASP A 64 17.52 -4.47 -14.74
CA ASP A 64 18.86 -5.02 -14.91
C ASP A 64 19.87 -4.26 -14.03
N GLY A 65 20.30 -4.91 -12.94
CA GLY A 65 21.04 -4.30 -11.83
C GLY A 65 22.53 -4.06 -12.08
N SER A 66 23.03 -4.31 -13.28
CA SER A 66 24.46 -4.22 -13.61
C SER A 66 24.99 -2.79 -13.82
N THR A 67 24.11 -1.78 -13.86
CA THR A 67 24.47 -0.40 -14.26
C THR A 67 23.97 0.65 -13.27
N TYR A 68 24.70 1.77 -13.12
CA TYR A 68 24.28 2.96 -12.35
C TYR A 68 22.87 3.46 -12.73
N MET A 69 22.48 3.28 -13.99
CA MET A 69 21.14 3.59 -14.50
C MET A 69 20.05 2.77 -13.79
N GLY A 70 20.32 1.53 -13.41
CA GLY A 70 19.33 0.70 -12.71
C GLY A 70 18.93 1.26 -11.35
N ILE A 71 19.85 1.91 -10.63
CA ILE A 71 19.54 2.59 -9.36
C ILE A 71 18.57 3.76 -9.60
N ALA A 72 18.77 4.54 -10.66
CA ALA A 72 17.88 5.64 -11.02
C ALA A 72 16.46 5.14 -11.34
N VAL A 73 16.33 4.01 -12.03
CA VAL A 73 15.03 3.39 -12.32
C VAL A 73 14.34 2.89 -11.06
N VAL A 74 15.08 2.26 -10.14
CA VAL A 74 14.53 1.81 -8.86
C VAL A 74 13.99 3.00 -8.05
N LEU A 75 14.74 4.12 -8.02
CA LEU A 75 14.29 5.35 -7.36
C LEU A 75 13.05 5.94 -8.05
N ALA A 76 13.00 5.94 -9.38
CA ALA A 76 11.85 6.43 -10.12
C ALA A 76 10.61 5.53 -9.92
N GLY A 77 10.79 4.20 -9.94
CA GLY A 77 9.75 3.22 -9.62
C GLY A 77 9.26 3.35 -8.17
N TYR A 78 10.15 3.66 -7.23
CA TYR A 78 9.77 4.00 -5.86
C TYR A 78 8.88 5.25 -5.81
N VAL A 79 9.21 6.32 -6.54
CA VAL A 79 8.36 7.53 -6.60
C VAL A 79 6.97 7.21 -7.15
N VAL A 80 6.89 6.40 -8.21
CA VAL A 80 5.61 5.92 -8.76
C VAL A 80 4.86 5.08 -7.72
N ALA A 81 5.54 4.19 -7.00
CA ALA A 81 4.96 3.40 -5.92
C ALA A 81 4.37 4.29 -4.82
N GLN A 82 5.09 5.32 -4.38
CA GLN A 82 4.59 6.29 -3.40
C GLN A 82 3.37 7.07 -3.92
N ALA A 83 3.34 7.40 -5.21
CA ALA A 83 2.17 8.05 -5.82
C ALA A 83 0.94 7.12 -5.83
N ILE A 84 1.10 5.85 -6.21
CA ILE A 84 0.00 4.86 -6.20
C ILE A 84 -0.48 4.61 -4.77
N LEU A 85 0.43 4.45 -3.82
CA LEU A 85 0.08 4.33 -2.42
C LEU A 85 -0.65 5.60 -1.95
N TYR A 86 -0.15 6.80 -2.21
CA TYR A 86 -0.85 8.03 -1.88
C TYR A 86 -2.31 8.03 -2.38
N LEU A 87 -2.54 7.66 -3.65
CA LEU A 87 -3.87 7.52 -4.24
C LEU A 87 -4.73 6.47 -3.51
N ALA A 88 -4.17 5.31 -3.18
CA ALA A 88 -4.86 4.27 -2.42
C ALA A 88 -5.35 4.78 -1.05
N THR A 89 -4.53 5.58 -0.35
CA THR A 89 -4.96 6.19 0.91
C THR A 89 -6.01 7.28 0.71
N ARG A 90 -5.89 8.12 -0.33
CA ARG A 90 -6.92 9.13 -0.65
C ARG A 90 -8.28 8.49 -0.97
N TYR A 91 -8.27 7.41 -1.75
CA TYR A 91 -9.45 6.60 -2.00
C TYR A 91 -10.07 6.10 -0.68
N ARG A 92 -9.26 5.51 0.21
CA ARG A 92 -9.75 5.00 1.50
C ARG A 92 -10.30 6.08 2.42
N THR A 93 -9.62 7.22 2.51
CA THR A 93 -10.11 8.36 3.30
C THR A 93 -11.44 8.88 2.77
N ALA A 94 -11.60 8.96 1.45
CA ALA A 94 -12.84 9.41 0.82
C ALA A 94 -13.99 8.42 1.04
N VAL A 95 -13.74 7.12 0.88
CA VAL A 95 -14.74 6.08 1.14
C VAL A 95 -15.16 6.06 2.61
N PHE A 96 -14.21 6.26 3.53
CA PHE A 96 -14.52 6.29 4.97
C PHE A 96 -15.40 7.49 5.33
N ALA A 97 -15.02 8.70 4.89
CA ALA A 97 -15.74 9.93 5.18
C ALA A 97 -17.18 9.89 4.62
N ARG A 98 -17.38 9.32 3.44
CA ARG A 98 -18.73 9.12 2.86
C ARG A 98 -19.63 8.21 3.69
N ARG A 99 -19.06 7.26 4.44
CA ARG A 99 -19.80 6.32 5.29
C ARG A 99 -19.95 6.77 6.74
N HIS A 100 -19.16 7.76 7.17
CA HIS A 100 -19.14 8.27 8.54
C HIS A 100 -19.14 9.80 8.52
N PRO A 101 -20.29 10.45 8.24
CA PRO A 101 -20.40 11.90 8.25
C PRO A 101 -19.93 12.48 9.60
N GLY A 102 -19.11 13.54 9.54
CA GLY A 102 -18.56 14.20 10.74
C GLY A 102 -17.37 13.48 11.38
N ASN A 103 -16.91 12.36 10.83
CA ASN A 103 -15.72 11.65 11.29
C ASN A 103 -14.72 11.44 10.13
N SER A 104 -13.46 11.19 10.46
CA SER A 104 -12.41 10.93 9.47
C SER A 104 -11.64 9.66 9.82
N LEU A 105 -11.11 9.00 8.78
CA LEU A 105 -10.28 7.81 8.95
C LEU A 105 -9.10 8.11 9.88
N GLN A 106 -8.48 9.28 9.71
CA GLN A 106 -7.32 9.68 10.50
C GLN A 106 -7.66 9.90 11.98
N GLN A 107 -8.80 10.54 12.28
CA GLN A 107 -9.25 10.69 13.67
C GLN A 107 -9.53 9.33 14.34
N GLU A 108 -10.15 8.38 13.65
CA GLU A 108 -10.35 7.03 14.20
C GLU A 108 -9.02 6.29 14.47
N ILE A 109 -8.04 6.42 13.57
CA ILE A 109 -6.70 5.85 13.80
C ILE A 109 -6.01 6.52 15.00
N ALA A 110 -6.06 7.85 15.10
CA ALA A 110 -5.54 8.57 16.26
C ALA A 110 -6.27 8.19 17.56
N GLY A 111 -7.57 7.90 17.48
CA GLY A 111 -8.39 7.38 18.58
C GLY A 111 -8.20 5.88 18.89
N GLY A 112 -7.19 5.23 18.31
CA GLY A 112 -6.80 3.85 18.63
C GLY A 112 -7.69 2.78 17.99
N ASN A 113 -8.40 3.07 16.91
CA ASN A 113 -9.26 2.10 16.22
C ASN A 113 -8.43 1.01 15.51
N MET A 114 -8.13 -0.07 16.23
CA MET A 114 -7.35 -1.20 15.73
C MET A 114 -8.02 -1.93 14.56
N ALA A 115 -9.34 -2.04 14.54
CA ALA A 115 -10.05 -2.69 13.44
C ALA A 115 -9.81 -1.95 12.12
N LEU A 116 -9.89 -0.61 12.16
CA LEU A 116 -9.63 0.24 11.01
C LEU A 116 -8.15 0.20 10.60
N ALA A 117 -7.24 0.18 11.57
CA ALA A 117 -5.80 0.11 11.35
C ALA A 117 -5.38 -1.18 10.64
N VAL A 118 -5.81 -2.34 11.15
CA VAL A 118 -5.51 -3.66 10.56
C VAL A 118 -6.07 -3.74 9.15
N ARG A 119 -7.30 -3.29 8.92
CA ARG A 119 -7.92 -3.26 7.59
C ARG A 119 -7.15 -2.36 6.63
N PHE A 120 -6.72 -1.18 7.08
CA PHE A 120 -5.93 -0.26 6.28
C PHE A 120 -4.57 -0.87 5.92
N ALA A 121 -3.89 -1.49 6.89
CA ALA A 121 -2.62 -2.16 6.67
C ALA A 121 -2.75 -3.31 5.66
N GLY A 122 -3.74 -4.19 5.80
CA GLY A 122 -3.97 -5.27 4.84
C GLY A 122 -4.28 -4.75 3.43
N HIS A 123 -5.04 -3.65 3.32
CA HIS A 123 -5.25 -2.99 2.04
C HIS A 123 -3.96 -2.46 1.42
N ARG A 124 -3.10 -1.81 2.20
CA ARG A 124 -1.78 -1.34 1.74
C ARG A 124 -0.95 -2.50 1.20
N ILE A 125 -0.83 -3.57 1.98
CA ILE A 125 -0.05 -4.75 1.63
C ILE A 125 -0.60 -5.38 0.35
N GLY A 126 -1.92 -5.55 0.27
CA GLY A 126 -2.58 -5.97 -0.98
C GLY A 126 -2.19 -5.08 -2.16
N VAL A 127 -2.28 -3.76 -2.04
CA VAL A 127 -1.85 -2.80 -3.09
C VAL A 127 -0.40 -3.02 -3.50
N GLY A 128 0.52 -3.21 -2.54
CA GLY A 128 1.90 -3.52 -2.85
C GLY A 128 2.08 -4.82 -3.64
N LEU A 129 1.34 -5.87 -3.26
CA LEU A 129 1.36 -7.15 -3.96
C LEU A 129 0.77 -7.04 -5.37
N ALA A 130 -0.37 -6.38 -5.56
CA ALA A 130 -0.93 -6.23 -6.90
C ALA A 130 -0.04 -5.36 -7.80
N VAL A 131 0.59 -4.31 -7.29
CA VAL A 131 1.55 -3.51 -8.08
C VAL A 131 2.77 -4.34 -8.49
N THR A 132 3.18 -5.33 -7.69
CA THR A 132 4.27 -6.25 -8.05
C THR A 132 4.03 -6.96 -9.37
N ALA A 133 2.79 -7.34 -9.67
CA ALA A 133 2.41 -7.97 -10.95
C ALA A 133 2.78 -7.14 -12.19
N ALA A 134 2.87 -5.81 -12.08
CA ALA A 134 3.32 -4.98 -13.20
C ALA A 134 4.74 -5.35 -13.66
N SER A 135 5.56 -5.84 -12.73
CA SER A 135 6.96 -6.24 -12.98
C SER A 135 7.07 -7.55 -13.77
N GLY A 136 6.10 -8.46 -13.67
CA GLY A 136 6.09 -9.68 -14.50
C GLY A 136 5.36 -9.49 -15.83
N ILE A 137 4.47 -8.48 -15.95
CA ILE A 137 3.77 -8.14 -17.20
C ILE A 137 4.64 -7.31 -18.14
N VAL A 138 5.38 -6.33 -17.62
CA VAL A 138 6.08 -5.34 -18.44
C VAL A 138 7.51 -5.77 -18.73
N ILE A 139 7.89 -5.79 -20.01
CA ILE A 139 9.25 -6.12 -20.43
C ILE A 139 10.18 -4.91 -20.21
N TYR A 140 11.29 -5.14 -19.53
CA TYR A 140 12.35 -4.16 -19.34
C TYR A 140 13.22 -4.05 -20.60
N MET A 141 13.22 -2.89 -21.26
CA MET A 141 13.99 -2.62 -22.47
C MET A 141 15.20 -1.74 -22.13
N LEU A 142 16.41 -2.29 -22.27
CA LEU A 142 17.67 -1.60 -22.00
C LEU A 142 17.86 -0.34 -22.87
N ASP A 143 17.39 -0.38 -24.12
CA ASP A 143 17.54 0.72 -25.07
C ASP A 143 16.54 1.87 -24.82
N ASN A 144 15.46 1.61 -24.06
CA ASN A 144 14.44 2.61 -23.77
C ASN A 144 13.80 2.42 -22.39
N VAL A 145 14.64 2.50 -21.37
CA VAL A 145 14.29 2.28 -19.97
C VAL A 145 13.17 3.20 -19.47
N TRP A 146 13.17 4.47 -19.90
CA TRP A 146 12.13 5.44 -19.51
C TRP A 146 10.76 5.07 -20.07
N PHE A 147 10.70 4.53 -21.29
CA PHE A 147 9.46 4.00 -21.84
C PHE A 147 8.99 2.75 -21.08
N SER A 148 9.89 1.82 -20.76
CA SER A 148 9.56 0.68 -19.89
C SER A 148 9.00 1.12 -18.55
N LEU A 149 9.58 2.14 -17.92
CA LEU A 149 9.07 2.68 -16.65
C LEU A 149 7.68 3.32 -16.81
N LEU A 150 7.44 4.05 -17.91
CA LEU A 150 6.13 4.65 -18.19
C LEU A 150 5.05 3.57 -18.35
N VAL A 151 5.35 2.52 -19.12
CA VAL A 151 4.43 1.38 -19.31
C VAL A 151 4.23 0.64 -17.98
N TRP A 152 5.29 0.38 -17.23
CA TRP A 152 5.22 -0.22 -15.88
C TRP A 152 4.33 0.60 -14.95
N SER A 153 4.46 1.92 -14.97
CA SER A 153 3.63 2.83 -14.16
C SER A 153 2.15 2.74 -14.54
N GLY A 154 1.86 2.68 -15.85
CA GLY A 154 0.50 2.49 -16.36
C GLY A 154 -0.11 1.15 -15.93
N VAL A 155 0.64 0.06 -16.09
CA VAL A 155 0.19 -1.28 -15.66
C VAL A 155 0.03 -1.34 -14.15
N ALA A 156 0.95 -0.78 -13.36
CA ALA A 156 0.85 -0.72 -11.90
C ALA A 156 -0.42 0.01 -11.43
N LEU A 157 -0.79 1.11 -12.11
CA LEU A 157 -2.04 1.81 -11.83
C LEU A 157 -3.26 0.95 -12.15
N VAL A 158 -3.27 0.25 -13.29
CA VAL A 158 -4.34 -0.70 -13.66
C VAL A 158 -4.45 -1.83 -12.63
N MET A 159 -3.33 -2.38 -12.17
CA MET A 159 -3.31 -3.43 -11.14
C MET A 159 -3.88 -2.96 -9.81
N PHE A 160 -3.57 -1.74 -9.39
CA PHE A 160 -4.18 -1.12 -8.20
C PHE A 160 -5.71 -1.00 -8.34
N LEU A 161 -6.20 -0.55 -9.49
CA LEU A 161 -7.64 -0.41 -9.75
C LEU A 161 -8.33 -1.78 -9.80
N ALA A 162 -7.76 -2.74 -10.53
CA ALA A 162 -8.24 -4.10 -10.63
C ALA A 162 -8.36 -4.75 -9.25
N GLN A 163 -7.33 -4.62 -8.41
CA GLN A 163 -7.39 -5.12 -7.05
C GLN A 163 -8.47 -4.47 -6.21
N THR A 164 -8.65 -3.15 -6.35
CA THR A 164 -9.71 -2.45 -5.61
C THR A 164 -11.08 -3.02 -5.98
N ILE A 165 -11.34 -3.23 -7.26
CA ILE A 165 -12.60 -3.79 -7.77
C ILE A 165 -12.79 -5.23 -7.29
N ILE A 166 -11.81 -6.11 -7.52
CA ILE A 166 -11.90 -7.52 -7.14
C ILE A 166 -12.07 -7.68 -5.63
N SER A 167 -11.40 -6.84 -4.82
CA SER A 167 -11.56 -6.87 -3.36
C SER A 167 -12.94 -6.42 -2.89
N ILE A 168 -13.58 -5.50 -3.62
CA ILE A 168 -14.97 -5.14 -3.35
C ILE A 168 -15.89 -6.33 -3.61
N ILE A 169 -15.70 -7.02 -4.73
CA ILE A 169 -16.49 -8.21 -5.11
C ILE A 169 -16.27 -9.34 -4.10
N ALA A 170 -15.01 -9.66 -3.78
CA ALA A 170 -14.67 -10.71 -2.84
C ALA A 170 -15.26 -10.45 -1.45
N ARG A 171 -15.22 -9.21 -0.95
CA ARG A 171 -15.92 -8.85 0.29
C ARG A 171 -17.42 -9.16 0.20
N LEU A 172 -18.09 -8.79 -0.90
CA LEU A 172 -19.54 -9.01 -1.03
C LEU A 172 -19.90 -10.50 -1.02
N VAL A 173 -19.01 -11.35 -1.55
CA VAL A 173 -19.18 -12.82 -1.56
C VAL A 173 -18.87 -13.43 -0.19
N LEU A 174 -17.77 -13.00 0.45
CA LEU A 174 -17.27 -13.61 1.68
C LEU A 174 -17.94 -13.09 2.95
N LEU A 175 -18.50 -11.88 2.91
CA LEU A 175 -19.15 -11.24 4.05
C LEU A 175 -20.59 -10.81 3.72
N PRO A 176 -21.47 -11.75 3.32
CA PRO A 176 -22.85 -11.42 3.01
C PRO A 176 -23.57 -10.91 4.27
N GLY A 177 -24.28 -9.80 4.14
CA GLY A 177 -25.07 -9.21 5.22
C GLY A 177 -24.28 -8.41 6.27
N ILE A 178 -22.94 -8.34 6.19
CA ILE A 178 -22.13 -7.61 7.16
C ILE A 178 -21.87 -6.17 6.69
N ASN A 179 -22.31 -5.19 7.47
CA ASN A 179 -21.94 -3.79 7.23
C ASN A 179 -20.53 -3.49 7.75
N VAL A 180 -19.53 -3.81 6.94
CA VAL A 180 -18.10 -3.58 7.26
C VAL A 180 -17.79 -2.13 7.62
N GLY A 181 -18.57 -1.16 7.09
CA GLY A 181 -18.43 0.25 7.47
C GLY A 181 -18.69 0.46 8.96
N GLU A 182 -19.82 -0.03 9.45
CA GLU A 182 -20.22 0.10 10.85
C GLU A 182 -19.40 -0.80 11.78
N GLU A 183 -19.17 -2.05 11.40
CA GLU A 183 -18.38 -3.00 12.19
C GLU A 183 -16.97 -2.46 12.47
N VAL A 184 -16.29 -1.94 11.46
CA VAL A 184 -14.92 -1.45 11.60
C VAL A 184 -14.88 0.00 12.11
N GLY A 185 -15.74 0.86 11.58
CA GLY A 185 -15.72 2.29 11.87
C GLY A 185 -16.34 2.67 13.21
N LYS A 186 -17.44 2.02 13.62
CA LYS A 186 -18.17 2.35 14.85
C LYS A 186 -17.96 1.31 15.95
N GLN A 187 -18.14 0.03 15.62
CA GLN A 187 -18.07 -1.06 16.61
C GLN A 187 -16.64 -1.49 16.92
N ARG A 188 -15.65 -1.01 16.14
CA ARG A 188 -14.22 -1.33 16.29
C ARG A 188 -13.94 -2.85 16.29
N ASN A 189 -14.71 -3.59 15.49
CA ASN A 189 -14.63 -5.04 15.40
C ASN A 189 -13.34 -5.48 14.66
N VAL A 190 -12.33 -5.84 15.45
CA VAL A 190 -11.01 -6.25 14.94
C VAL A 190 -11.09 -7.52 14.10
N ALA A 191 -12.02 -8.42 14.38
CA ALA A 191 -12.18 -9.65 13.60
C ALA A 191 -12.58 -9.35 12.15
N ILE A 192 -13.54 -8.45 11.93
CA ILE A 192 -13.93 -8.00 10.58
C ILE A 192 -12.79 -7.20 9.94
N GLY A 193 -12.06 -6.38 10.71
CA GLY A 193 -10.88 -5.67 10.23
C GLY A 193 -9.77 -6.62 9.71
N ALA A 194 -9.50 -7.69 10.46
CA ALA A 194 -8.52 -8.72 10.10
C ALA A 194 -8.97 -9.55 8.91
N LEU A 195 -10.25 -9.91 8.82
CA LEU A 195 -10.78 -10.65 7.68
C LEU A 195 -10.72 -9.82 6.39
N GLU A 196 -11.08 -8.54 6.44
CA GLU A 196 -10.88 -7.62 5.32
C GLU A 196 -9.41 -7.54 4.92
N ALA A 197 -8.50 -7.42 5.89
CA ALA A 197 -7.06 -7.41 5.63
C ALA A 197 -6.61 -8.68 4.89
N ALA A 198 -7.06 -9.85 5.33
CA ALA A 198 -6.78 -11.14 4.69
C ALA A 198 -7.33 -11.19 3.26
N ILE A 199 -8.54 -10.67 2.99
CA ILE A 199 -9.11 -10.59 1.64
C ILE A 199 -8.21 -9.75 0.72
N TYR A 200 -7.78 -8.57 1.16
CA TYR A 200 -6.89 -7.71 0.36
C TYR A 200 -5.55 -8.40 0.06
N ILE A 201 -4.94 -9.02 1.07
CA ILE A 201 -3.66 -9.72 0.91
C ILE A 201 -3.82 -10.93 -0.01
N ALA A 202 -4.86 -11.73 0.16
CA ALA A 202 -5.12 -12.91 -0.65
C ALA A 202 -5.28 -12.55 -2.14
N ILE A 203 -6.02 -11.49 -2.45
CA ILE A 203 -6.20 -11.01 -3.83
C ILE A 203 -4.88 -10.49 -4.39
N GLY A 204 -4.12 -9.74 -3.59
CA GLY A 204 -2.77 -9.30 -3.97
C GLY A 204 -1.87 -10.49 -4.32
N LEU A 205 -1.89 -11.53 -3.49
CA LEU A 205 -1.13 -12.78 -3.74
C LEU A 205 -1.61 -13.50 -5.01
N VAL A 206 -2.91 -13.50 -5.31
CA VAL A 206 -3.44 -14.06 -6.57
C VAL A 206 -2.87 -13.30 -7.76
N PHE A 207 -2.81 -11.96 -7.71
CA PHE A 207 -2.17 -11.20 -8.78
C PHE A 207 -0.69 -11.52 -8.92
N VAL A 208 0.05 -11.63 -7.82
CA VAL A 208 1.46 -12.05 -7.86
C VAL A 208 1.59 -13.45 -8.48
N GLY A 209 0.73 -14.40 -8.12
CA GLY A 209 0.79 -15.76 -8.67
C GLY A 209 0.43 -15.83 -10.16
N LEU A 210 -0.42 -14.93 -10.66
CA LEU A 210 -0.84 -14.91 -12.06
C LEU A 210 0.09 -14.12 -12.98
N PHE A 211 0.75 -13.09 -12.45
CA PHE A 211 1.40 -12.06 -13.25
C PHE A 211 2.76 -11.59 -12.72
N GLY A 212 3.18 -12.06 -11.54
CA GLY A 212 4.40 -11.62 -10.86
C GLY A 212 5.60 -12.54 -11.03
#